data_AF-A0A1V3XVN1-F1
#
_entry.id   AF-A0A1V3XVN1-F1
#
_cell.length_a   1.000
_cell.length_b   1.000
_cell.length_c   1.000
_cell.angle_alpha   90.00
_cell.angle_beta   90.00
_cell.angle_gamma   90.00
#
_symmetry.space_group_name_H-M   'P 1'
#
loop_
_entity.id
_entity.type
_entity.pdbx_description
1 polymer ?
#
loop_
_entity_poly.entity_id
_entity_poly.type
_entity_poly.pdbx_seq_one_letter_code
_entity_poly.pdbx_strand_id
1 'polypeptide(L)'
;MLQGDLPALQPQELAEAIAAARQHQRSFVADRCGTGTAALCAFGAALDPQFGADSSARHRRSGAVELTGAWPGLRCDVDTPADLAAARRLGVGPATARAIGHR
;
A
#
# COMPACT_ATOMS: atom_id res chain seq x y z
N MET A 1 -6.84 5.18 4.81
CA MET A 1 -7.01 5.17 3.34
C MET A 1 -6.06 4.13 2.76
N LEU A 2 -6.52 3.37 1.78
CA LEU A 2 -5.81 2.25 1.16
C LEU A 2 -5.93 2.41 -0.37
N GLN A 3 -4.87 2.09 -1.11
CA GLN A 3 -4.93 2.06 -2.58
C GLN A 3 -5.88 0.97 -3.09
N GLY A 4 -6.51 1.23 -4.23
CA GLY A 4 -7.56 0.36 -4.81
C GLY A 4 -7.04 -0.75 -5.72
N ASP A 5 -5.76 -0.73 -6.04
CA ASP A 5 -5.08 -1.52 -7.07
C ASP A 5 -4.02 -2.45 -6.46
N LEU A 6 -4.34 -3.03 -5.30
CA LEU A 6 -3.49 -3.99 -4.59
C LEU A 6 -4.00 -5.44 -4.76
N PRO A 7 -3.89 -6.05 -5.96
CA PRO A 7 -4.52 -7.33 -6.25
C PRO A 7 -3.91 -8.53 -5.51
N ALA A 8 -2.71 -8.36 -4.93
CA ALA A 8 -2.01 -9.38 -4.15
C ALA A 8 -2.11 -9.17 -2.63
N LEU A 9 -2.90 -8.18 -2.17
CA LEU A 9 -3.07 -7.86 -0.75
C LEU A 9 -3.58 -9.06 0.05
N GLN A 10 -2.88 -9.40 1.13
CA GLN A 10 -3.33 -10.40 2.08
C GLN A 10 -4.02 -9.73 3.30
N PRO A 11 -5.11 -10.31 3.83
CA PRO A 11 -5.76 -9.79 5.04
C PRO A 11 -4.82 -9.65 6.24
N GLN A 12 -3.89 -10.59 6.40
CA GLN A 12 -2.89 -10.60 7.48
C GLN A 12 -1.94 -9.40 7.40
N GLU A 13 -1.47 -9.06 6.19
CA GLU A 13 -0.59 -7.92 5.96
C GLU A 13 -1.27 -6.60 6.36
N LEU A 14 -2.54 -6.44 5.98
CA LEU A 14 -3.33 -5.27 6.36
C LEU A 14 -3.57 -5.21 7.87
N ALA A 15 -3.88 -6.35 8.49
CA ALA A 15 -4.10 -6.43 9.94
C ALA A 15 -2.84 -6.04 10.72
N GLU A 16 -1.67 -6.53 10.31
CA GLU A 16 -0.38 -6.18 10.91
C GLU A 16 -0.01 -4.72 10.69
N ALA A 17 -0.22 -4.19 9.48
CA ALA A 17 0.01 -2.78 9.19
C ALA A 17 -0.88 -1.86 10.05
N ILE A 18 -2.17 -2.21 10.22
CA ILE A 18 -3.09 -1.48 11.11
C ILE A 18 -2.64 -1.58 12.57
N ALA A 19 -2.18 -2.75 13.02
CA ALA A 19 -1.69 -2.94 14.39
C ALA A 19 -0.44 -2.07 14.66
N ALA A 20 0.49 -2.01 13.71
CA ALA A 20 1.65 -1.12 13.79
C ALA A 20 1.23 0.37 13.74
N ALA A 21 0.30 0.72 12.85
CA ALA A 21 -0.18 2.09 12.69
C ALA A 21 -0.81 2.67 13.96
N ARG A 22 -1.44 1.85 14.80
CA ARG A 22 -2.04 2.27 16.09
C ARG A 22 -1.05 2.88 17.08
N GLN A 23 0.26 2.66 16.89
CA GLN A 23 1.30 3.23 17.74
C GLN A 23 1.60 4.71 17.40
N HIS A 24 0.98 5.25 16.35
CA HIS A 24 1.24 6.58 15.83
C HIS A 24 -0.06 7.35 15.56
N GLN A 25 -0.03 8.67 15.71
CA GLN A 25 -1.18 9.52 15.34
C GLN A 25 -1.42 9.52 13.83
N ARG A 26 -0.34 9.53 13.05
CA ARG A 26 -0.36 9.41 11.58
C ARG A 26 0.79 8.53 11.13
N SER A 27 0.51 7.61 10.22
CA SER A 27 1.51 6.71 9.66
C SER A 27 1.15 6.30 8.24
N PHE A 28 2.13 5.83 7.48
CA PHE A 28 1.91 5.39 6.10
C PHE A 28 2.78 4.17 5.76
N VAL A 29 2.39 3.46 4.71
CA VAL A 29 3.17 2.37 4.10
C VAL A 29 3.55 2.82 2.69
N ALA A 30 4.86 2.89 2.41
CA ALA A 30 5.35 3.18 1.06
C ALA A 30 5.03 2.03 0.10
N ASP A 31 4.84 2.36 -1.18
CA ASP A 31 4.69 1.40 -2.26
C ASP A 31 5.96 0.55 -2.48
N ARG A 32 5.92 -0.35 -3.45
CA ARG A 32 7.02 -1.26 -3.80
C ARG A 32 8.24 -0.51 -4.34
N CYS A 33 8.02 0.63 -4.99
CA CYS A 33 9.06 1.47 -5.59
C CYS A 33 9.68 2.45 -4.57
N GLY A 34 9.07 2.62 -3.39
CA GLY A 34 9.48 3.51 -2.31
C GLY A 34 9.07 4.98 -2.50
N THR A 35 8.53 5.35 -3.66
CA THR A 35 8.20 6.73 -4.03
C THR A 35 6.75 7.10 -3.74
N GLY A 36 5.85 6.14 -3.86
CA GLY A 36 4.41 6.30 -3.63
C GLY A 36 3.98 5.83 -2.24
N THR A 37 2.66 5.85 -2.01
CA THR A 37 2.04 5.45 -0.74
C THR A 37 0.91 4.46 -1.01
N ALA A 38 1.07 3.25 -0.48
CA ALA A 38 0.08 2.19 -0.59
C ALA A 38 -1.04 2.31 0.47
N ALA A 39 -0.69 2.78 1.67
CA ALA A 39 -1.66 2.99 2.74
C ALA A 39 -1.30 4.21 3.59
N LEU A 40 -2.32 4.92 4.06
CA LEU A 40 -2.21 6.06 4.99
C LEU A 40 -3.20 5.88 6.14
N CYS A 41 -2.72 5.97 7.37
CA CYS A 41 -3.48 5.77 8.60
C CYS A 41 -3.44 7.04 9.46
N ALA A 42 -4.55 7.31 10.14
CA ALA A 42 -4.62 8.34 11.18
C ALA A 42 -5.50 7.83 12.33
N PHE A 43 -5.04 8.07 13.56
CA PHE A 43 -5.72 7.71 14.80
C PHE A 43 -5.83 8.95 15.69
N GLY A 44 -7.05 9.44 15.89
CA GLY A 44 -7.30 10.67 16.67
C GLY A 44 -6.75 11.95 16.03
N ALA A 45 -6.45 11.93 14.73
CA ALA A 45 -5.92 13.06 13.97
C ALA A 45 -6.59 13.13 12.59
N ALA A 46 -6.51 14.31 11.94
CA ALA A 46 -6.91 14.44 10.54
C ALA A 46 -5.98 13.61 9.64
N LEU A 47 -6.52 13.03 8.57
CA LEU A 47 -5.74 12.15 7.68
C LEU A 47 -4.65 12.92 6.91
N ASP A 48 -4.94 14.16 6.47
CA ASP A 48 -4.09 15.00 5.61
C ASP A 48 -3.46 14.21 4.43
N PRO A 49 -4.28 13.75 3.46
CA PRO A 49 -3.81 12.93 2.36
C PRO A 49 -3.01 13.75 1.34
N GLN A 50 -1.78 13.33 1.07
CA GLN A 50 -0.85 13.97 0.13
C GLN A 50 -0.42 13.00 -0.98
N PHE A 51 -1.38 12.29 -1.57
CA PHE A 51 -1.17 11.34 -2.67
C PHE A 51 -0.72 12.01 -3.98
N GLY A 52 -0.23 11.17 -4.90
CA GLY A 52 0.38 11.57 -6.17
C GLY A 52 1.88 11.29 -6.21
N ALA A 53 2.57 11.93 -7.15
CA ALA A 53 4.02 11.82 -7.30
C ALA A 53 4.75 12.19 -6.00
N ASP A 54 5.78 11.41 -5.66
CA ASP A 54 6.57 11.54 -4.43
C ASP A 54 5.75 11.57 -3.13
N SER A 55 4.58 10.93 -3.13
CA SER A 55 3.70 10.91 -1.96
C SER A 55 4.34 10.31 -0.72
N SER A 56 5.25 9.33 -0.85
CA SER A 56 6.06 8.82 0.28
C SER A 56 6.82 9.95 0.98
N ALA A 57 7.51 10.79 0.20
CA ALA A 57 8.28 11.90 0.73
C ALA A 57 7.39 13.02 1.29
N ARG A 58 6.24 13.28 0.65
CA ARG A 58 5.26 14.26 1.13
C ARG A 58 4.61 13.84 2.44
N HIS A 59 4.19 12.58 2.58
CA HIS A 59 3.65 12.06 3.83
C HIS A 59 4.71 12.09 4.95
N ARG A 60 5.96 11.71 4.67
CA ARG A 60 7.05 11.83 5.63
C ARG A 60 7.26 13.27 6.09
N ARG A 61 7.27 14.24 5.17
CA ARG A 61 7.36 15.69 5.50
C ARG A 61 6.14 16.21 6.26
N SER A 62 4.96 15.64 6.04
CA SER A 62 3.75 15.98 6.81
C SER A 62 3.77 15.46 8.25
N GLY A 63 4.82 14.73 8.65
CA GLY A 63 4.95 14.13 9.98
C GLY A 63 4.31 12.76 10.14
N ALA A 64 3.87 12.12 9.04
CA ALA A 64 3.42 10.73 9.11
C ALA A 64 4.61 9.79 9.24
N VAL A 65 4.53 8.84 10.18
CA VAL A 65 5.58 7.83 10.41
C VAL A 65 5.52 6.75 9.33
N GLU A 66 6.65 6.45 8.71
CA GLU A 66 6.74 5.33 7.77
C GLU A 66 6.77 4.00 8.53
N LEU A 67 5.84 3.11 8.19
CA LEU A 67 5.81 1.74 8.69
C LEU A 67 6.68 0.84 7.81
N THR A 68 7.55 0.07 8.45
CA THR A 68 8.64 -0.68 7.78
C THR A 68 8.41 -2.19 7.70
N GLY A 69 7.21 -2.68 8.02
CA GLY A 69 6.85 -4.08 7.81
C GLY A 69 6.96 -4.48 6.32
N ALA A 70 7.31 -5.73 6.07
CA ALA A 70 7.60 -6.22 4.72
C ALA A 70 6.36 -6.13 3.81
N TRP A 71 5.23 -6.68 4.25
CA TRP A 71 3.90 -6.63 3.62
C TRP A 71 3.91 -6.54 2.08
N PRO A 72 4.55 -7.49 1.37
CA PRO A 72 4.77 -7.39 -0.06
C PRO A 72 3.47 -7.23 -0.87
N GLY A 73 2.36 -7.86 -0.46
CA GLY A 73 1.06 -7.69 -1.13
C GLY A 73 0.46 -6.30 -0.90
N LEU A 74 0.61 -5.75 0.31
CA LEU A 74 0.20 -4.38 0.64
C LEU A 74 1.04 -3.31 -0.07
N ARG A 75 2.32 -3.57 -0.34
CA ARG A 75 3.21 -2.63 -1.02
C ARG A 75 3.09 -2.70 -2.55
N CYS A 76 2.54 -3.77 -3.12
CA CYS A 76 2.54 -4.01 -4.55
C CYS A 76 1.25 -3.50 -5.21
N ASP A 77 1.13 -2.18 -5.33
CA ASP A 77 0.23 -1.49 -6.25
C ASP A 77 0.59 -1.79 -7.70
N VAL A 78 -0.38 -1.62 -8.61
CA VAL A 78 -0.28 -2.06 -10.01
C VAL A 78 -0.66 -0.93 -10.95
N ASP A 79 0.33 -0.11 -11.28
CA ASP A 79 0.23 0.95 -12.29
C ASP A 79 0.72 0.50 -13.68
N THR A 80 1.71 -0.41 -13.71
CA THR A 80 2.40 -0.81 -14.94
C THR A 80 2.34 -2.33 -15.18
N PRO A 81 2.63 -2.79 -16.42
CA PRO A 81 2.75 -4.23 -16.70
C PRO A 81 3.82 -4.94 -15.86
N ALA A 82 4.89 -4.24 -15.46
CA ALA A 82 5.93 -4.78 -14.61
C ALA A 82 5.41 -5.02 -13.18
N ASP A 83 4.56 -4.12 -12.68
CA ASP A 83 3.91 -4.26 -11.37
C ASP A 83 2.94 -5.44 -11.39
N LEU A 84 2.15 -5.59 -12.45
CA LEU A 84 1.25 -6.74 -12.59
C LEU A 84 2.04 -8.06 -12.60
N ALA A 85 3.19 -8.11 -13.27
CA ALA A 85 4.05 -9.29 -13.25
C ALA A 85 4.61 -9.58 -11.84
N ALA A 86 4.90 -8.55 -11.03
CA ALA A 86 5.31 -8.71 -9.64
C ALA A 86 4.15 -9.22 -8.77
N ALA A 87 2.97 -8.59 -8.85
CA ALA A 87 1.79 -8.99 -8.12
C ALA A 87 1.37 -10.44 -8.42
N ARG A 88 1.51 -10.88 -9.69
CA ARG A 88 1.25 -12.28 -10.08
C ARG A 88 2.17 -13.27 -9.39
N ARG A 89 3.44 -12.91 -9.14
CA ARG A 89 4.38 -13.76 -8.39
C ARG A 89 4.05 -13.83 -6.89
N LEU A 90 3.49 -12.75 -6.34
CA LEU A 90 3.02 -12.71 -4.95
C LEU A 90 1.71 -13.49 -4.75
N GLY A 91 0.92 -13.65 -5.81
CA GLY A 91 -0.37 -14.32 -5.80
C GLY A 91 -1.52 -13.32 -5.78
N VAL A 92 -2.09 -13.05 -6.96
CA VAL A 92 -3.25 -12.16 -7.09
C VAL A 92 -4.56 -12.89 -6.74
N GLY A 93 -5.55 -12.12 -6.28
CA GLY A 93 -6.88 -12.63 -5.98
C GLY A 93 -7.62 -13.19 -7.21
N PRO A 94 -8.69 -13.99 -7.00
CA PRO A 94 -9.38 -14.72 -8.06
C PRO A 94 -10.01 -13.81 -9.12
N ALA A 95 -10.47 -12.60 -8.73
CA ALA A 95 -11.04 -11.63 -9.66
C ALA A 95 -9.99 -11.14 -10.68
N THR A 96 -8.82 -10.70 -10.20
CA THR A 96 -7.71 -10.26 -11.04
C THR A 96 -7.15 -11.41 -11.87
N ALA A 97 -6.99 -12.60 -11.27
CA ALA A 97 -6.53 -13.79 -11.98
C ALA A 97 -7.43 -14.14 -13.17
N ARG A 98 -8.75 -14.05 -12.99
CA ARG A 98 -9.73 -14.25 -14.07
C ARG A 98 -9.58 -13.16 -15.14
N ALA A 99 -9.52 -11.89 -14.74
CA ALA A 99 -9.46 -10.76 -15.67
C ALA A 99 -8.24 -10.82 -16.61
N ILE A 100 -7.08 -11.25 -16.10
CA ILE A 100 -5.83 -11.34 -16.89
C ILE A 100 -5.65 -12.70 -17.59
N GLY A 101 -6.54 -13.67 -17.32
CA GLY A 101 -6.52 -15.00 -17.93
C GLY A 101 -7.37 -15.13 -19.20
N HIS A 102 -8.24 -14.15 -19.47
CA HIS A 102 -8.97 -14.07 -20.73
C HIS A 102 -8.02 -13.58 -21.83
N ARG A 103 -7.86 -14.43 -22.86
CA ARG A 103 -7.12 -14.15 -24.09
C ARG A 103 -8.09 -13.96 -25.23
#